data_AF-A0A151WS93-F1
#
_entry.id   AF-A0A151WS93-F1
#
_cell.length_a   1.000
_cell.length_b   1.000
_cell.length_c   1.000
_cell.angle_alpha   90.00
_cell.angle_beta   90.00
_cell.angle_gamma   90.00
#
_symmetry.space_group_name_H-M   'P 1'
#
loop_
_entity.id
_entity.type
_entity.pdbx_description
1 polymer ?
#
loop_
_entity_poly.entity_id
_entity_poly.type
_entity_poly.pdbx_seq_one_letter_code
_entity_poly.pdbx_strand_id
1 'polypeptide(L)' 'MLGCAAVNCSNQVDKDYRLFSFSKGKRGTKWVDNMRRNKWTPTTSSRLCEVRIKITQIDLYDDHDMHKLIY' A
#
# COMPACT_ATOMS: atom_id res chain seq x y z
N MET A 1 17.34 0.79 7.50
CA MET A 1 16.14 -0.07 7.57
C MET A 1 15.18 0.31 6.45
N LEU A 2 14.69 -0.66 5.69
CA LEU A 2 13.68 -0.46 4.65
C LEU A 2 12.32 -0.87 5.21
N GLY A 3 11.40 0.09 5.33
CA GLY A 3 10.07 -0.10 5.89
C GLY A 3 8.97 0.24 4.89
N CYS A 4 7.75 -0.20 5.20
CA CYS A 4 6.57 0.13 4.41
C CYS A 4 6.22 1.61 4.56
N ALA A 5 5.92 2.26 3.44
CA ALA A 5 5.51 3.65 3.38
C ALA A 5 4.04 3.85 3.81
N ALA A 6 3.21 2.81 3.94
CA ALA A 6 1.82 3.00 4.34
C ALA A 6 1.69 3.58 5.75
N VAL A 7 0.67 4.42 5.96
CA VAL A 7 0.34 4.97 7.28
C VAL A 7 0.02 3.82 8.24
N ASN A 8 0.53 3.92 9.46
CA ASN A 8 0.37 2.91 10.53
C ASN A 8 0.82 1.50 10.11
N CYS A 9 1.83 1.39 9.25
CA CYS A 9 2.44 0.12 8.89
C CYS A 9 3.86 0.04 9.46
N SER A 10 4.13 -1.00 10.25
CA SER A 10 5.46 -1.27 10.83
C SER A 10 6.14 -2.48 10.19
N ASN A 11 5.65 -2.89 9.00
CA ASN A 11 6.21 -3.98 8.22
C ASN A 11 7.51 -3.52 7.56
N GLN A 12 8.54 -4.35 7.69
CA GLN A 12 9.88 -4.07 7.21
C GLN A 12 10.55 -5.37 6.81
N VAL A 13 11.65 -5.25 6.07
CA VAL A 13 12.41 -6.43 5.57
C VAL A 13 12.91 -7.29 6.73
N ASP A 14 13.32 -6.68 7.85
CA ASP A 14 13.81 -7.39 9.04
C ASP A 14 12.73 -8.24 9.74
N LYS A 15 11.45 -8.07 9.38
CA LYS A 15 10.32 -8.88 9.85
C LYS A 15 9.82 -9.82 8.74
N ASP A 16 10.68 -10.14 7.76
CA ASP A 16 10.42 -11.02 6.62
C ASP A 16 9.28 -10.59 5.68
N TYR A 17 8.92 -9.31 5.67
CA TYR A 17 7.93 -8.79 4.72
C TYR A 17 8.55 -8.41 3.39
N ARG A 18 7.90 -8.81 2.29
CA ARG A 18 8.29 -8.36 0.95
C ARG A 18 7.87 -6.92 0.72
N LEU A 19 8.81 -6.10 0.28
CA LEU A 19 8.63 -4.69 -0.03
C LEU A 19 8.81 -4.44 -1.54
N PHE A 20 7.91 -3.66 -2.13
CA PHE A 20 7.89 -3.34 -3.55
C PHE A 20 8.00 -1.84 -3.80
N SER A 21 8.69 -1.45 -4.86
CA SER A 21 8.75 -0.06 -5.30
C SER A 21 7.45 0.39 -5.97
N PHE A 22 7.17 1.70 -5.89
CA PHE A 22 6.10 2.32 -6.66
C PHE A 22 6.48 2.31 -8.15
N SER A 23 5.62 1.73 -8.99
CA SER A 23 5.84 1.69 -10.44
C SER A 23 5.47 3.03 -11.09
N LYS A 24 6.13 3.39 -12.20
CA LYS A 24 5.87 4.64 -12.94
C LYS A 24 4.60 4.57 -13.84
N GLY A 25 3.56 3.86 -13.43
CA GLY A 25 2.35 3.66 -14.25
C GLY A 25 1.06 3.74 -13.45
N LYS A 26 -0.07 3.44 -14.11
CA LYS A 26 -1.42 3.47 -13.52
C LYS A 26 -1.55 2.67 -12.22
N ARG A 27 -0.76 1.60 -12.07
CA ARG A 27 -0.73 0.81 -10.83
C ARG A 27 -0.09 1.58 -9.68
N GLY A 28 0.99 2.31 -9.94
CA GLY A 28 1.67 3.11 -8.93
C GLY A 28 0.85 4.31 -8.47
N THR A 29 0.14 4.99 -9.39
CA THR A 29 -0.74 6.11 -9.03
C THR A 29 -1.85 5.65 -8.07
N LYS A 30 -2.51 4.52 -8.36
CA LYS A 30 -3.51 3.92 -7.46
C LYS A 30 -2.93 3.59 -6.08
N TRP A 31 -1.70 3.10 -6.02
CA TRP A 31 -1.05 2.83 -4.74
C TRP A 31 -0.78 4.11 -3.95
N VAL A 32 -0.44 5.21 -4.62
CA VAL A 32 -0.25 6.53 -4.00
C VAL A 32 -1.59 7.06 -3.48
N ASP A 33 -2.66 6.98 -4.26
CA ASP A 33 -4.00 7.40 -3.85
C ASP A 33 -4.45 6.62 -2.59
N ASN A 34 -4.21 5.31 -2.58
CA ASN A 34 -4.53 4.45 -1.44
C ASN A 34 -3.64 4.66 -0.20
N MET A 35 -2.54 5.42 -0.30
CA MET A 35 -1.81 5.82 0.90
C MET A 35 -2.62 6.80 1.75
N ARG A 36 -3.65 7.45 1.16
CA ARG A 36 -4.51 8.45 1.82
C ARG A 36 -3.70 9.51 2.57
N ARG A 37 -2.51 9.83 2.06
CA ARG A 37 -1.63 10.86 2.62
C ARG A 37 -1.79 12.14 1.81
N ASN A 38 -2.19 13.20 2.50
CA ASN A 38 -2.36 14.51 1.89
C ASN A 38 -1.02 15.02 1.33
N LYS A 39 -1.00 15.42 0.05
CA LYS A 39 0.16 16.00 -0.66
C LYS A 39 1.45 15.17 -0.56
N TRP A 40 1.33 13.84 -0.49
CA TRP A 40 2.50 12.96 -0.39
C TRP A 40 2.84 12.32 -1.74
N THR A 41 4.14 12.33 -2.07
CA THR A 41 4.68 11.71 -3.28
C THR A 41 5.71 10.66 -2.88
N PRO A 42 5.65 9.44 -3.44
CA PRO A 42 6.64 8.41 -3.15
C PRO A 42 8.02 8.83 -3.65
N THR A 43 9.03 8.62 -2.82
CA THR A 43 10.44 8.78 -3.18
C THR A 43 11.01 7.48 -3.75
N THR A 44 12.23 7.52 -4.29
CA THR A 44 12.97 6.33 -4.76
C THR A 44 13.16 5.27 -3.67
N SER A 45 13.15 5.66 -2.39
CA SER A 45 13.23 4.77 -1.23
C SER A 45 11.87 4.32 -0.69
N SER A 46 10.77 4.91 -1.16
CA SER A 46 9.43 4.54 -0.72
C SER A 46 9.05 3.15 -1.21
N ARG A 47 8.57 2.29 -0.31
CA ARG A 47 8.20 0.90 -0.61
C ARG A 47 6.86 0.53 0.00
N LEU A 48 6.12 -0.38 -0.62
CA LEU A 48 4.88 -0.94 -0.09
C LEU A 48 5.03 -2.42 0.25
N CYS A 49 4.50 -2.87 1.39
CA CYS A 49 4.51 -4.29 1.72
C CYS A 49 3.44 -5.05 0.94
N GLU A 50 3.65 -6.35 0.76
CA GLU A 50 2.70 -7.23 0.05
C GLU A 50 1.27 -7.17 0.59
N VAL A 51 1.10 -7.00 1.91
CA VAL A 51 -0.21 -6.89 2.56
C VAL A 51 -0.96 -5.66 2.06
N ARG A 52 -0.30 -4.50 2.01
CA ARG A 52 -0.92 -3.24 1.55
C ARG A 52 -1.19 -3.24 0.05
N ILE A 53 -0.35 -3.93 -0.73
CA ILE A 53 -0.57 -4.11 -2.17
C ILE A 53 -1.83 -4.94 -2.42
N LYS A 54 -2.02 -6.04 -1.67
CA LYS A 54 -3.23 -6.88 -1.80
C LYS A 54 -4.49 -6.11 -1.43
N ILE A 55 -4.48 -5.37 -0.31
CA ILE A 55 -5.61 -4.51 0.08
C ILE A 55 -5.93 -3.49 -1.01
N THR A 56 -4.90 -2.82 -1.54
CA THR A 56 -5.10 -1.86 -2.64
C THR A 56 -5.65 -2.49 -3.93
N GLN A 57 -5.45 -3.79 -4.14
CA GLN A 57 -6.06 -4.50 -5.26
C GLN A 57 -7.50 -4.90 -4.99
N ILE A 58 -7.84 -5.25 -3.74
CA ILE A 58 -9.19 -5.62 -3.29
C ILE A 58 -10.10 -4.38 -3.26
N ASP A 59 -9.63 -3.25 -2.73
CA ASP A 59 -10.37 -1.97 -2.69
C ASP A 59 -10.72 -1.42 -4.09
N LEU A 60 -10.18 -2.00 -5.17
CA LEU A 60 -10.57 -1.65 -6.55
C LEU A 60 -11.81 -2.41 -7.04
N TYR A 61 -12.23 -3.46 -6.32
CA TYR A 61 -13.37 -4.30 -6.67
C TYR A 61 -14.59 -4.07 -5.76
N ASP A 62 -14.42 -3.45 -4.59
CA ASP A 62 -15.46 -3.38 -3.55
C ASP A 62 -15.80 -1.94 -3.10
N ASP A 63 -16.16 -1.05 -4.03
CA ASP A 63 -16.76 0.26 -3.68
C ASP A 63 -18.25 0.13 -3.26
N HIS A 64 -18.82 -1.09 -3.23
CA HIS A 64 -20.25 -1.33 -2.92
C HIS A 64 -20.55 -2.30 -1.76
N ASP A 65 -19.57 -2.92 -1.07
CA ASP A 65 -19.90 -3.90 0.00
C ASP A 65 -18.94 -3.92 1.21
N MET A 66 -18.58 -2.74 1.73
CA MET A 66 -17.80 -2.60 2.97
C MET A 66 -18.62 -2.82 4.26
N HIS A 67 -19.50 -3.82 4.31
CA HIS A 67 -20.19 -4.21 5.55
C HIS A 67 -19.98 -5.67 5.98
N LYS A 68 -19.12 -6.46 5.33
CA LYS A 68 -19.10 -7.92 5.58
C LYS A 68 -17.75 -8.58 5.82
N LEU A 69 -16.78 -7.90 6.44
CA LEU A 69 -15.58 -8.59 6.92
C LEU A 69 -15.23 -8.26 8.37
N ILE A 70 -16.23 -8.40 9.25
CA ILE A 70 -16.01 -8.76 10.66
C ILE A 70 -16.77 -10.06 10.90
N TYR A 71 -16.07 -11.20 10.75
CA TYR A 71 -16.33 -12.45 11.46
C TYR A 71 -15.00 -13.17 11.64
#